data_AF-A0A929DMZ7-F1
#
_entry.id   AF-A0A929DMZ7-F1
#
_cell.length_a   1.000
_cell.length_b   1.000
_cell.length_c   1.000
_cell.angle_alpha   90.00
_cell.angle_beta   90.00
_cell.angle_gamma   90.00
#
_symmetry.space_group_name_H-M   'P 1'
#
loop_
_entity.id
_entity.type
_entity.pdbx_description
1 polymer ?
#
loop_
_entity_poly.entity_id
_entity_poly.type
_entity_poly.pdbx_seq_one_letter_code
_entity_poly.pdbx_strand_id
1 'polypeptide(L)'
;MIDVPALQGIVGEDWVITRREQAQSYLVDETALPIRPEPAENVVVVKPANREEIAEILKLANREKTPVYARGGGTGNIGGAIPTM
;
A
#
# COMPACT_ATOMS: atom_id res chain seq x y z
N MET A 1 -7.34 -7.04 8.94
CA MET A 1 -6.48 -5.84 8.83
C MET A 1 -5.08 -6.29 9.19
N ILE A 2 -4.10 -5.94 8.37
CA ILE A 2 -2.73 -6.46 8.52
C ILE A 2 -2.07 -6.00 9.82
N ASP A 3 -1.27 -6.85 10.45
CA ASP A 3 -0.52 -6.54 11.67
C ASP A 3 0.58 -5.48 11.41
N VAL A 4 0.32 -4.24 11.88
CA VAL A 4 1.24 -3.10 11.70
C VAL A 4 2.57 -3.30 12.45
N PRO A 5 2.61 -3.66 13.74
CA PRO A 5 3.84 -4.04 14.42
C PRO A 5 4.67 -5.09 13.66
N ALA A 6 4.03 -6.11 13.09
CA ALA A 6 4.73 -7.10 12.28
C ALA A 6 5.36 -6.48 11.02
N LEU A 7 4.65 -5.60 10.31
CA LEU A 7 5.20 -4.84 9.18
C LEU A 7 6.38 -3.96 9.59
N GLN A 8 6.27 -3.26 10.73
CA GLN A 8 7.35 -2.43 11.27
C GLN A 8 8.59 -3.26 11.62
N GLY A 9 8.41 -4.50 12.10
CA GLY A 9 9.51 -5.44 12.31
C GLY A 9 10.20 -5.91 11.01
N ILE A 10 9.51 -5.82 9.86
CA ILE A 10 10.08 -6.16 8.54
C ILE A 10 10.83 -4.97 7.95
N VAL A 11 10.19 -3.80 7.85
CA VAL A 11 10.73 -2.65 7.10
C VAL A 11 11.28 -1.52 7.97
N GLY A 12 11.09 -1.56 9.29
CA GLY A 12 11.35 -0.45 10.21
C GLY A 12 10.17 0.51 10.34
N GLU A 13 10.06 1.16 11.51
CA GLU A 13 8.90 2.00 11.86
C GLU A 13 8.68 3.18 10.91
N ASP A 14 9.77 3.85 10.50
CA ASP A 14 9.73 5.02 9.61
C ASP A 14 9.20 4.69 8.20
N TRP A 15 9.17 3.40 7.84
CA TRP A 15 8.79 2.93 6.51
C TRP A 15 7.39 2.32 6.46
N VAL A 16 6.58 2.52 7.52
CA VAL A 16 5.17 2.15 7.60
C VAL A 16 4.30 3.39 7.84
N ILE A 17 3.41 3.69 6.90
CA ILE A 17 2.47 4.81 6.99
C ILE A 17 1.06 4.27 7.24
N THR A 18 0.51 4.59 8.41
CA THR A 18 -0.84 4.20 8.83
C THR A 18 -1.81 5.38 8.89
N ARG A 19 -1.29 6.61 8.97
CA ARG A 19 -2.10 7.82 9.05
C ARG A 19 -2.61 8.21 7.67
N ARG A 20 -3.93 8.26 7.50
CA ARG A 20 -4.59 8.50 6.20
C ARG A 20 -4.17 9.83 5.57
N GLU A 21 -3.97 10.87 6.37
CA GLU A 21 -3.53 12.18 5.90
C GLU A 21 -2.13 12.15 5.26
N GLN A 22 -1.26 11.24 5.70
CA GLN A 22 0.06 11.02 5.10
C GLN A 22 -0.02 10.10 3.88
N ALA A 23 -1.01 9.22 3.82
CA ALA A 23 -1.18 8.26 2.74
C ALA A 23 -1.84 8.87 1.48
N GLN A 24 -2.40 10.08 1.54
CA GLN A 24 -3.23 10.68 0.48
C GLN A 24 -2.64 10.54 -0.94
N SER A 25 -1.36 10.84 -1.12
CA SER A 25 -0.69 10.75 -2.42
C SER A 25 -0.51 9.31 -2.93
N TYR A 26 -0.59 8.31 -2.05
CA TYR A 26 -0.52 6.89 -2.37
C TYR A 26 -1.89 6.28 -2.69
N LEU A 27 -2.98 6.98 -2.33
CA LEU A 27 -4.36 6.52 -2.55
C LEU A 27 -4.87 6.78 -3.97
N VAL A 28 -4.13 7.53 -4.79
CA VAL A 28 -4.53 7.92 -6.14
C VAL A 28 -3.38 7.77 -7.13
N ASP A 29 -3.72 7.67 -8.40
CA ASP A 29 -2.81 7.84 -9.53
C ASP A 29 -3.35 8.94 -10.47
N GLU A 30 -2.74 9.07 -11.65
CA GLU A 30 -3.08 10.08 -12.66
C GLU A 30 -4.34 9.73 -13.47
N THR A 31 -5.13 8.74 -13.04
CA THR A 31 -6.43 8.46 -13.64
C THR A 31 -7.35 9.68 -13.57
N ALA A 32 -7.99 9.99 -14.69
CA ALA A 32 -8.89 11.13 -14.82
C ALA A 32 -10.06 11.04 -13.83
N LEU A 33 -10.38 12.16 -13.19
CA LEU A 33 -11.41 12.25 -12.14
C LEU A 33 -12.75 11.56 -12.47
N PRO A 34 -13.31 11.66 -13.70
CA PRO A 34 -14.61 11.04 -14.01
C PRO A 34 -14.62 9.51 -13.94
N ILE A 35 -13.45 8.87 -14.02
CA ILE A 35 -13.31 7.41 -14.05
C ILE A 35 -12.40 6.89 -12.92
N ARG A 36 -11.98 7.76 -12.00
CA ARG A 36 -11.05 7.39 -10.93
C ARG A 36 -11.80 6.59 -9.84
N PRO A 37 -11.37 5.35 -9.54
CA PRO A 37 -11.92 4.58 -8.42
C PRO A 37 -11.76 5.30 -7.08
N GLU A 38 -12.68 5.04 -6.16
CA GLU A 38 -12.53 5.44 -4.76
C GLU A 38 -11.56 4.49 -4.04
N PRO A 39 -10.57 5.03 -3.31
CA PRO A 39 -9.65 4.21 -2.55
C PRO A 39 -10.28 3.70 -1.25
N ALA A 40 -9.85 2.53 -0.78
CA ALA A 40 -10.26 1.94 0.49
C ALA A 40 -10.00 2.88 1.68
N GLU A 41 -10.83 2.76 2.71
CA GLU A 41 -10.72 3.60 3.91
C GLU A 41 -9.46 3.28 4.74
N ASN A 42 -9.13 1.99 4.85
CA ASN A 42 -8.07 1.46 5.69
C ASN A 42 -6.91 0.94 4.84
N VAL A 43 -5.97 1.83 4.52
CA VAL A 43 -4.77 1.50 3.73
C VAL A 43 -3.52 1.73 4.57
N VAL A 44 -2.63 0.74 4.57
CA VAL A 44 -1.28 0.85 5.13
C VAL A 44 -0.29 0.90 3.97
N VAL A 45 0.56 1.92 3.94
CA VAL A 45 1.63 2.02 2.94
C VAL A 45 2.92 1.53 3.58
N VAL A 46 3.63 0.63 2.88
CA VAL A 46 4.94 0.14 3.30
C VAL A 46 5.96 0.36 2.21
N LYS A 47 7.20 0.68 2.60
CA LYS A 47 8.29 1.05 1.68
C LYS A 47 9.51 0.16 1.89
N PRO A 48 9.50 -1.08 1.38
CA PRO A 48 10.61 -2.01 1.55
C PRO A 48 11.85 -1.57 0.79
N ALA A 49 13.03 -1.86 1.33
CA ALA A 49 14.34 -1.49 0.76
C ALA A 49 14.92 -2.56 -0.18
N ASN A 50 14.51 -3.82 -0.03
CA ASN A 50 15.11 -4.96 -0.73
C ASN A 50 14.09 -6.09 -0.99
N ARG A 51 14.53 -7.11 -1.72
CA ARG A 51 13.68 -8.24 -2.13
C ARG A 51 13.29 -9.14 -0.95
N GLU A 52 14.12 -9.21 0.08
CA GLU A 52 13.87 -10.01 1.28
C GLU A 52 12.69 -9.44 2.07
N GLU A 53 12.66 -8.12 2.30
CA GLU A 53 11.54 -7.43 2.95
C GLU A 53 10.24 -7.56 2.14
N ILE A 54 10.32 -7.42 0.81
CA ILE A 54 9.16 -7.64 -0.06
C ILE A 54 8.59 -9.06 0.14
N ALA A 55 9.45 -10.08 0.17
CA ALA A 55 9.03 -11.46 0.34
C ALA A 55 8.33 -11.68 1.70
N GLU A 56 8.86 -11.10 2.79
CA GLU A 56 8.25 -11.21 4.11
C GLU A 56 6.91 -10.47 4.21
N ILE A 57 6.77 -9.28 3.60
CA ILE A 57 5.49 -8.57 3.51
C ILE A 57 4.44 -9.43 2.79
N LEU A 58 4.79 -10.03 1.66
CA LEU A 58 3.85 -10.85 0.89
C LEU A 58 3.45 -12.14 1.63
N LYS A 59 4.37 -12.75 2.38
CA LYS A 59 4.05 -13.90 3.25
C LYS A 59 3.08 -13.52 4.36
N LEU A 60 3.33 -12.39 5.03
CA LEU A 60 2.44 -11.84 6.07
C LEU A 60 1.05 -11.55 5.51
N ALA A 61 0.98 -10.79 4.41
CA ALA A 61 -0.27 -10.44 3.75
C ALA A 61 -1.05 -11.68 3.29
N ASN A 62 -0.38 -12.70 2.74
CA ASN A 62 -1.04 -13.95 2.34
C ASN A 62 -1.58 -14.76 3.52
N ARG A 63 -0.87 -14.77 4.66
CA ARG A 63 -1.34 -15.43 5.89
C ARG A 63 -2.60 -14.75 6.41
N GLU A 64 -2.63 -13.44 6.39
CA GLU A 64 -3.72 -12.61 6.94
C GLU A 64 -4.80 -12.26 5.91
N LYS A 65 -4.66 -12.77 4.67
CA LYS A 65 -5.58 -12.51 3.55
C LYS A 65 -5.79 -11.03 3.29
N THR A 66 -4.73 -10.23 3.44
CA THR A 66 -4.76 -8.80 3.15
C THR A 66 -4.41 -8.57 1.67
N PRO A 67 -5.24 -7.84 0.90
CA PRO A 67 -4.91 -7.43 -0.46
C PRO A 67 -3.62 -6.61 -0.51
N VAL A 68 -2.82 -6.79 -1.55
CA VAL A 68 -1.59 -6.02 -1.78
C VAL A 68 -1.66 -5.33 -3.12
N TYR A 69 -1.45 -4.01 -3.11
CA TYR A 69 -1.41 -3.18 -4.30
C TYR A 69 0.04 -2.70 -4.50
N ALA A 70 0.68 -3.15 -5.57
CA ALA A 70 2.02 -2.70 -5.91
C ALA A 70 1.97 -1.28 -6.47
N ARG A 71 2.87 -0.41 -6.01
CA ARG A 71 2.94 0.99 -6.46
C ARG A 71 4.38 1.41 -6.72
N GLY A 72 4.62 2.00 -7.90
CA GLY A 72 5.84 2.71 -8.26
C GLY A 72 5.69 4.22 -8.09
N GLY A 73 5.92 4.97 -9.17
CA GLY A 73 5.78 6.45 -9.17
C GLY A 73 4.33 6.96 -9.12
N GLY A 74 3.33 6.11 -9.31
CA GLY A 74 1.92 6.52 -9.24
C GLY A 74 1.39 7.27 -10.47
N THR A 75 2.11 7.25 -11.59
CA THR A 75 1.74 7.97 -12.82
C THR A 75 0.82 7.19 -13.76
N GLY A 76 0.27 6.07 -13.29
CA GLY A 76 -0.68 5.26 -14.05
C GLY A 76 -1.97 6.03 -14.30
N ASN A 77 -2.63 5.74 -15.42
CA ASN A 77 -3.82 6.43 -15.89
C ASN A 77 -5.06 5.52 -15.96
N ILE A 78 -4.96 4.30 -15.43
CA ILE A 78 -6.04 3.28 -15.45
C ILE A 78 -6.50 2.81 -14.07
N GLY A 79 -6.08 3.46 -12.98
CA GLY A 79 -6.48 3.14 -11.60
C GLY A 79 -5.73 1.94 -11.02
N GLY A 80 -4.71 1.42 -11.72
CA GLY A 80 -4.02 0.18 -11.35
C GLY A 80 -3.23 0.26 -10.05
N ALA A 81 -2.89 1.47 -9.60
CA ALA A 81 -2.19 1.69 -8.32
C ALA A 81 -3.12 2.18 -7.21
N ILE A 82 -4.44 2.26 -7.46
CA ILE A 82 -5.43 2.70 -6.48
C ILE A 82 -5.90 1.49 -5.67
N PRO A 83 -5.69 1.47 -4.33
CA PRO A 83 -6.13 0.38 -3.49
C PRO A 83 -7.66 0.44 -3.29
N THR A 84 -8.39 -0.55 -3.79
CA THR A 84 -9.87 -0.54 -3.84
C THR A 84 -10.55 -1.59 -2.97
N MET A 85 -9.80 -2.42 -2.24
CA MET A 85 -10.30 -3.47 -1.33
C MET A 85 -9.62 -3.39 0.03
#